data_AF-A0A7J2HLF4-F1
#
_entry.id   AF-A0A7J2HLF4-F1
#
_cell.length_a   1.000
_cell.length_b   1.000
_cell.length_c   1.000
_cell.angle_alpha   90.00
_cell.angle_beta   90.00
_cell.angle_gamma   90.00
#
_symmetry.space_group_name_H-M   'P 1'
#
loop_
_entity.id
_entity.type
_entity.pdbx_description
1 polymer ?
#
loop_
_entity_poly.entity_id
_entity_poly.type
_entity_poly.pdbx_seq_one_letter_code
_entity_poly.pdbx_strand_id
1 'polypeptide(L)'
;MLQIRWHGHACFEITNDITIVTDPHDGKSIGLPTPSVKGDIILVSHDHYDHNSVKTVEKEGSIVVRDLGKKTIRGIEIEGIESFHDEERGAKRGKNIIFKFKVDGITFCHLGDLGHVPDEELLEKIGKVDVLFIPVGGTFTIDADSAWETANLIDP
;
A
#
# COMPACT_ATOMS: atom_id res chain seq x y z
N MET A 1 -20.59 -6.95 -0.86
CA MET A 1 -20.57 -5.49 -1.01
C MET A 1 -19.17 -5.06 -0.66
N LEU A 2 -18.53 -4.30 -1.54
CA LEU A 2 -17.18 -3.80 -1.30
C LEU A 2 -17.13 -2.90 -0.07
N GLN A 3 -16.20 -3.19 0.84
CA GLN A 3 -15.94 -2.43 2.06
C GLN A 3 -14.46 -2.09 2.15
N ILE A 4 -14.17 -0.88 2.64
CA ILE A 4 -12.82 -0.43 2.97
C ILE A 4 -12.81 -0.09 4.45
N ARG A 5 -11.84 -0.63 5.19
CA ARG A 5 -11.63 -0.34 6.59
C ARG A 5 -10.18 0.04 6.85
N TRP A 6 -9.97 1.16 7.52
CA TRP A 6 -8.65 1.57 7.99
C TRP A 6 -8.41 1.03 9.40
N HIS A 7 -7.31 0.30 9.58
CA HIS A 7 -6.88 -0.24 10.88
C HIS A 7 -5.83 0.65 11.56
N GLY A 8 -5.53 1.81 10.98
CA GLY A 8 -4.48 2.71 11.43
C GLY A 8 -3.19 2.56 10.61
N HIS A 9 -2.33 3.59 10.68
CA HIS A 9 -1.07 3.63 9.94
C HIS A 9 -1.29 3.38 8.43
N ALA A 10 -0.46 2.56 7.78
CA ALA A 10 -0.63 2.14 6.39
C ALA A 10 -1.52 0.89 6.20
N CYS A 11 -2.21 0.43 7.25
CA CYS A 11 -2.98 -0.80 7.24
C CYS A 11 -4.44 -0.60 6.81
N PHE A 12 -4.76 -1.02 5.58
CA PHE A 12 -6.11 -0.99 5.03
C PHE A 12 -6.59 -2.41 4.75
N GLU A 13 -7.86 -2.66 5.04
CA GLU A 13 -8.62 -3.83 4.66
C GLU A 13 -9.57 -3.46 3.53
N ILE A 14 -9.50 -4.19 2.42
CA ILE A 14 -10.39 -4.05 1.27
C ILE A 14 -11.08 -5.41 1.06
N THR A 15 -12.39 -5.46 1.28
CA THR A 15 -13.14 -6.72 1.38
C THR A 15 -14.36 -6.72 0.46
N ASN A 16 -14.44 -7.74 -0.39
CA ASN A 16 -15.70 -8.22 -0.96
C ASN A 16 -15.76 -9.75 -0.78
N ASP A 17 -15.65 -10.54 -1.86
CA ASP A 17 -15.53 -12.01 -1.77
C ASP A 17 -14.16 -12.46 -1.25
N ILE A 18 -13.15 -11.61 -1.46
CA ILE A 18 -11.76 -11.79 -1.04
C ILE A 18 -11.38 -10.59 -0.19
N THR A 19 -10.56 -10.81 0.85
CA THR A 19 -10.00 -9.76 1.71
C THR A 19 -8.54 -9.48 1.34
N ILE A 20 -8.25 -8.24 0.95
CA ILE A 20 -6.89 -7.73 0.74
C ILE A 20 -6.50 -6.87 1.94
N VAL A 21 -5.31 -7.08 2.49
CA VAL A 21 -4.75 -6.27 3.58
C VAL A 21 -3.43 -5.65 3.13
N THR A 22 -3.28 -4.34 3.25
CA THR A 22 -2.02 -3.64 3.01
C THR A 22 -1.26 -3.43 4.31
N ASP A 23 0.07 -3.45 4.26
CA ASP A 23 1.01 -3.02 5.30
C ASP A 23 0.54 -3.26 6.76
N PRO A 24 0.33 -4.52 7.18
CA PRO A 24 -0.13 -4.81 8.53
C PRO A 24 0.92 -4.44 9.58
N HIS A 25 0.46 -3.86 10.69
CA HIS A 25 1.28 -3.59 11.88
C HIS A 25 0.89 -4.49 13.06
N ASP A 26 1.76 -4.60 14.06
CA ASP A 26 1.45 -5.34 15.31
C ASP A 26 0.60 -4.52 16.30
N GLY A 27 0.46 -3.22 16.04
CA GLY A 27 -0.22 -2.26 16.90
C GLY A 27 0.66 -1.80 18.05
N LYS A 28 1.14 -2.74 18.87
CA LYS A 28 1.91 -2.44 20.09
C LYS A 28 3.16 -1.58 19.82
N SER A 29 3.91 -1.86 18.76
CA SER A 29 5.16 -1.15 18.45
C SER A 29 4.94 0.32 18.08
N ILE A 30 3.76 0.65 17.57
CA ILE A 30 3.39 2.00 17.11
C ILE A 30 2.25 2.64 17.93
N GLY A 31 1.86 2.03 19.06
CA GLY A 31 0.85 2.57 19.97
C GLY A 31 -0.59 2.51 19.45
N LEU A 32 -0.90 1.60 18.53
CA LEU A 32 -2.23 1.41 17.94
C LEU A 32 -2.87 0.08 18.37
N PRO A 33 -4.21 -0.06 18.26
CA PRO A 33 -4.86 -1.36 18.35
C PRO A 33 -4.32 -2.32 17.29
N THR A 34 -4.10 -3.58 17.65
CA THR A 34 -3.70 -4.62 16.70
C THR A 34 -4.83 -4.84 15.68
N PRO A 35 -4.55 -4.87 14.35
CA PRO A 35 -5.54 -5.19 13.34
C PRO A 35 -6.16 -6.57 13.59
N SER A 36 -7.50 -6.65 13.58
CA SER A 36 -8.21 -7.91 13.86
C SER A 36 -8.61 -8.69 12.60
N VAL A 37 -8.32 -8.15 11.41
CA VAL A 37 -8.67 -8.71 10.11
C VAL A 37 -7.84 -9.96 9.78
N LYS A 38 -8.41 -10.88 8.98
CA LYS A 38 -7.68 -11.99 8.37
C LYS A 38 -7.73 -11.95 6.84
N GLY A 39 -6.60 -11.62 6.21
CA GLY A 39 -6.49 -11.39 4.77
C GLY A 39 -6.27 -12.66 3.95
N ASP A 40 -6.85 -12.72 2.76
CA ASP A 40 -6.55 -13.73 1.75
C ASP A 40 -5.31 -13.35 0.94
N ILE A 41 -5.13 -12.05 0.71
CA ILE A 41 -3.95 -11.46 0.06
C ILE A 41 -3.40 -10.38 0.98
N ILE A 42 -2.10 -10.42 1.25
CA ILE A 42 -1.42 -9.47 2.12
C ILE A 42 -0.33 -8.79 1.30
N LEU A 43 -0.46 -7.48 1.11
CA LEU A 43 0.47 -6.65 0.37
C LEU A 43 1.40 -5.97 1.37
N VAL A 44 2.72 -6.10 1.19
CA VAL A 44 3.71 -5.46 2.07
C VAL A 44 4.66 -4.63 1.21
N SER A 45 4.55 -3.31 1.33
CA SER A 45 5.28 -2.33 0.51
C SER A 45 6.79 -2.40 0.72
N HIS A 46 7.22 -2.63 1.96
CA HIS A 46 8.62 -2.77 2.36
C HIS A 46 8.75 -3.40 3.75
N ASP A 47 9.96 -3.80 4.15
CA ASP A 47 10.18 -4.62 5.36
C ASP A 47 10.53 -3.82 6.62
N HIS A 48 9.89 -2.66 6.82
CA HIS A 48 9.95 -1.94 8.10
C HIS A 48 8.97 -2.55 9.12
N TYR A 49 9.33 -2.42 10.40
CA TYR A 49 8.66 -3.12 11.52
C TYR A 49 7.18 -2.75 11.68
N ASP A 50 6.80 -1.57 11.20
CA ASP A 50 5.46 -0.98 11.25
C ASP A 50 4.62 -1.28 9.99
N HIS A 51 5.16 -2.01 9.01
CA HIS A 51 4.48 -2.34 7.75
C HIS A 51 4.43 -3.85 7.44
N ASN A 52 5.18 -4.69 8.17
CA ASN A 52 5.45 -6.07 7.75
C ASN A 52 4.88 -7.16 8.68
N SER A 53 3.95 -6.83 9.58
CA SER A 53 3.39 -7.72 10.60
C SER A 53 2.37 -8.72 10.04
N VAL A 54 2.78 -9.48 9.01
CA VAL A 54 1.96 -10.46 8.28
C VAL A 54 1.28 -11.45 9.22
N LYS A 55 1.99 -11.95 10.23
CA LYS A 55 1.47 -12.94 11.19
C LYS A 55 0.21 -12.47 11.92
N THR A 56 0.06 -11.16 12.10
CA THR A 56 -1.10 -10.56 12.73
C THR A 56 -2.37 -10.80 11.92
N VAL A 57 -2.27 -10.71 10.59
CA VAL A 57 -3.42 -10.72 9.68
C VAL A 57 -3.49 -11.98 8.79
N GLU A 58 -2.49 -12.87 8.86
CA GLU A 58 -2.50 -14.12 8.08
C GLU A 58 -3.43 -15.18 8.68
N LYS A 59 -3.91 -16.04 7.79
CA LYS A 59 -4.65 -17.29 8.04
C LYS A 59 -4.12 -18.36 7.10
N GLU A 60 -4.58 -19.60 7.28
CA GLU A 60 -4.25 -20.67 6.34
C GLU A 60 -4.70 -20.30 4.92
N GLY A 61 -3.78 -20.42 3.96
CA GLY A 61 -4.01 -20.07 2.56
C GLY A 61 -3.88 -18.59 2.20
N SER A 62 -3.47 -17.72 3.14
CA SER A 62 -3.07 -16.35 2.82
C SER A 62 -1.89 -16.33 1.84
N ILE A 63 -1.91 -15.39 0.89
CA ILE A 63 -0.83 -15.17 -0.06
C ILE A 63 -0.21 -13.81 0.22
N VAL A 64 1.09 -13.79 0.48
CA VAL A 64 1.85 -12.56 0.77
C VAL A 64 2.55 -12.09 -0.50
N VAL A 65 2.41 -10.82 -0.83
CA VAL A 65 3.03 -10.19 -2.00
C VAL A 65 4.01 -9.10 -1.53
N ARG A 66 5.25 -9.21 -2.00
CA ARG A 66 6.38 -8.34 -1.61
C ARG A 66 7.28 -7.97 -2.79
N ASP A 67 6.85 -8.29 -3.99
CA ASP A 67 7.66 -8.26 -5.19
C ASP A 67 7.01 -7.42 -6.29
N LEU A 68 7.86 -6.95 -7.20
CA LEU A 68 7.48 -6.09 -8.31
C LEU A 68 6.77 -6.85 -9.43
N GLY A 69 6.08 -6.11 -10.29
CA GLY A 69 5.47 -6.61 -11.51
C GLY A 69 4.02 -7.05 -11.34
N LYS A 70 3.43 -7.44 -12.47
CA LYS A 70 2.01 -7.81 -12.57
C LYS A 70 1.81 -9.28 -12.24
N LYS A 71 0.73 -9.57 -11.51
CA LYS A 71 0.26 -10.92 -11.22
C LYS A 71 -1.25 -10.95 -11.00
N THR A 72 -1.84 -12.11 -11.22
CA THR A 72 -3.23 -12.37 -10.89
C THR A 72 -3.30 -13.41 -9.78
N ILE A 73 -3.85 -13.02 -8.63
CA ILE A 73 -3.99 -13.90 -7.46
C ILE A 73 -5.46 -14.00 -7.11
N ARG A 74 -6.02 -15.21 -7.12
CA ARG A 74 -7.44 -15.46 -6.83
C ARG A 74 -8.39 -14.59 -7.68
N GLY A 75 -8.01 -14.31 -8.93
CA GLY A 75 -8.79 -13.46 -9.85
C GLY A 75 -8.59 -11.96 -9.67
N ILE A 76 -7.79 -11.51 -8.70
CA ILE A 76 -7.43 -10.11 -8.50
C ILE A 76 -6.15 -9.79 -9.26
N GLU A 77 -6.20 -8.79 -10.15
CA GLU A 77 -5.02 -8.21 -10.78
C GLU A 77 -4.30 -7.30 -9.79
N ILE A 78 -3.00 -7.56 -9.58
CA ILE A 78 -2.12 -6.84 -8.66
C ILE A 78 -0.83 -6.49 -9.40
N GLU A 79 -0.34 -5.28 -9.23
CA GLU A 79 0.91 -4.78 -9.78
C GLU A 79 1.73 -4.12 -8.67
N GLY A 80 2.93 -4.64 -8.42
CA GLY A 80 3.94 -3.98 -7.59
C GLY A 80 4.82 -3.06 -8.44
N ILE A 81 4.88 -1.79 -8.08
CA ILE A 81 5.61 -0.74 -8.82
C ILE A 81 6.73 -0.21 -7.93
N GLU A 82 7.95 -0.16 -8.45
CA GLU A 82 9.11 0.32 -7.69
C GLU A 82 8.99 1.84 -7.44
N SER A 83 9.28 2.23 -6.22
CA SER A 83 9.40 3.63 -5.77
C SER A 83 10.40 3.69 -4.60
N PHE A 84 10.54 4.87 -3.98
CA PHE A 84 11.52 5.06 -2.92
C PHE A 84 10.91 5.77 -1.71
N HIS A 85 11.46 5.43 -0.54
CA HIS A 85 11.06 6.01 0.74
C HIS A 85 11.75 7.36 1.01
N ASP A 86 12.52 7.88 0.04
CA ASP A 86 13.20 9.17 0.10
C ASP A 86 13.39 9.75 -1.31
N GLU A 87 13.83 11.01 -1.38
CA GLU A 87 14.15 11.73 -2.61
C GLU A 87 15.51 11.34 -3.22
N GLU A 88 16.28 10.48 -2.55
CA GLU A 88 17.63 10.07 -2.95
C GLU A 88 17.66 8.62 -3.45
N ARG A 89 16.56 8.17 -4.09
CA ARG A 89 16.43 6.83 -4.69
C ARG A 89 16.68 5.69 -3.70
N GLY A 90 16.22 5.87 -2.46
CA GLY A 90 16.31 4.90 -1.39
C GLY A 90 17.65 4.89 -0.65
N ALA A 91 18.55 5.85 -0.93
CA ALA A 91 19.85 5.90 -0.27
C ALA A 91 19.77 6.17 1.24
N LYS A 92 18.69 6.80 1.71
CA LYS A 92 18.51 7.20 3.11
C LYS A 92 17.57 6.25 3.87
N ARG A 93 16.50 5.78 3.21
CA ARG A 93 15.37 5.05 3.83
C ARG A 93 14.99 3.77 3.09
N GLY A 94 15.63 3.49 1.96
CA GLY A 94 15.43 2.26 1.21
C GLY A 94 14.32 2.36 0.16
N LYS A 95 13.99 1.18 -0.39
CA LYS A 95 13.00 1.02 -1.44
C LYS A 95 11.60 0.94 -0.86
N ASN A 96 10.62 1.34 -1.66
CA ASN A 96 9.20 1.22 -1.38
C ASN A 96 8.49 0.60 -2.59
N ILE A 97 7.49 -0.24 -2.35
CA ILE A 97 6.65 -0.79 -3.43
C ILE A 97 5.28 -0.15 -3.35
N ILE A 98 4.88 0.52 -4.43
CA ILE A 98 3.50 0.94 -4.64
C ILE A 98 2.72 -0.28 -5.12
N PHE A 99 1.55 -0.54 -4.53
CA PHE A 99 0.67 -1.60 -4.99
C PHE A 99 -0.58 -1.04 -5.65
N LYS A 100 -0.77 -1.42 -6.92
CA LYS A 100 -2.01 -1.17 -7.66
C LYS A 100 -2.78 -2.48 -7.81
N PHE A 101 -4.07 -2.48 -7.49
CA PHE A 101 -4.90 -3.69 -7.60
C PHE A 101 -6.36 -3.38 -7.91
N LYS A 102 -7.06 -4.34 -8.52
CA LYS A 102 -8.44 -4.14 -8.98
C LYS A 102 -9.43 -5.09 -8.33
N VAL A 103 -10.45 -4.53 -7.67
CA VAL A 103 -11.54 -5.28 -7.03
C VAL A 103 -12.87 -4.74 -7.54
N ASP A 104 -13.75 -5.62 -8.02
CA ASP A 104 -15.09 -5.27 -8.53
C ASP A 104 -15.11 -4.13 -9.56
N GLY A 105 -14.07 -4.02 -10.40
CA GLY A 105 -13.97 -2.96 -11.40
C GLY A 105 -13.30 -1.67 -10.92
N ILE A 106 -13.05 -1.52 -9.61
CA ILE A 106 -12.44 -0.35 -8.97
C ILE A 106 -10.94 -0.58 -8.82
N THR A 107 -10.14 0.39 -9.27
CA THR A 107 -8.68 0.37 -9.18
C THR A 107 -8.20 1.09 -7.92
N PHE A 108 -7.57 0.34 -7.04
CA PHE A 108 -6.95 0.84 -5.82
C PHE A 108 -5.45 1.03 -6.03
N CYS A 109 -4.88 2.06 -5.40
CA CYS A 109 -3.45 2.29 -5.37
C CYS A 109 -3.01 2.60 -3.93
N HIS A 110 -2.14 1.77 -3.37
CA HIS A 110 -1.51 1.99 -2.08
C HIS A 110 -0.07 2.44 -2.29
N LEU A 111 0.27 3.66 -1.87
CA LEU A 111 1.56 4.25 -2.15
C LEU A 111 2.67 3.79 -1.20
N GLY A 112 2.39 2.92 -0.24
CA GLY A 112 3.35 2.57 0.82
C GLY A 112 3.83 3.81 1.57
N ASP A 113 5.13 3.84 1.84
CA ASP A 113 5.81 4.98 2.44
C ASP A 113 6.53 5.83 1.39
N LEU A 114 5.79 6.24 0.35
CA LEU A 114 6.34 7.11 -0.69
C LEU A 114 7.02 8.35 -0.09
N GLY A 115 8.28 8.58 -0.49
CA GLY A 115 9.12 9.65 0.05
C GLY A 115 9.45 10.77 -0.93
N HIS A 116 8.81 10.79 -2.11
CA HIS A 116 8.99 11.81 -3.13
C HIS A 116 7.71 11.98 -3.96
N VAL A 117 7.53 13.13 -4.59
CA VAL A 117 6.46 13.32 -5.59
C VAL A 117 6.76 12.41 -6.80
N PRO A 118 5.77 11.70 -7.37
CA PRO A 118 5.97 10.88 -8.57
C PRO A 118 6.41 11.72 -9.77
N ASP A 119 7.42 11.24 -10.51
CA ASP A 119 7.77 11.79 -11.81
C ASP A 119 6.87 11.24 -12.92
N GLU A 120 7.02 11.76 -14.14
CA GLU A 120 6.21 11.35 -15.30
C GLU A 120 6.28 9.83 -15.56
N GLU A 121 7.46 9.22 -15.41
CA GLU A 121 7.63 7.77 -15.61
C GLU A 121 6.85 6.96 -14.56
N LEU A 122 6.90 7.38 -13.29
CA LEU A 122 6.16 6.72 -12.23
C LEU A 122 4.65 6.92 -12.38
N LEU A 123 4.21 8.14 -12.76
CA LEU A 123 2.80 8.44 -13.03
C LEU A 123 2.25 7.58 -14.18
N GLU A 124 3.02 7.40 -15.26
CA GLU A 124 2.63 6.51 -16.37
C GLU A 124 2.46 5.06 -15.91
N LYS A 125 3.34 4.56 -15.03
CA LYS A 125 3.24 3.21 -14.46
C LYS A 125 2.05 3.06 -13.51
N ILE A 126 1.78 4.07 -12.68
CA ILE A 126 0.60 4.11 -11.80
C ILE A 126 -0.66 4.08 -12.68
N GLY A 127 -0.75 4.97 -13.66
CA GLY A 127 -1.89 5.07 -14.58
C GLY A 127 -3.18 5.41 -13.83
N LYS A 128 -4.33 4.97 -14.38
CA LYS A 128 -5.64 5.27 -13.79
C LYS A 128 -5.82 4.62 -12.41
N VAL A 129 -6.27 5.41 -11.45
CA VAL A 129 -6.66 5.01 -10.09
C VAL A 129 -8.09 5.51 -9.83
N ASP A 130 -8.86 4.80 -9.02
CA ASP A 130 -10.19 5.23 -8.56
C ASP A 130 -10.21 5.45 -7.01
N VAL A 131 -9.28 4.83 -6.28
CA VAL A 131 -9.08 5.04 -4.83
C VAL A 131 -7.58 5.04 -4.51
N LEU A 132 -7.09 6.13 -3.91
CA LEU A 132 -5.69 6.31 -3.54
C LEU A 132 -5.50 6.27 -2.02
N PHE A 133 -4.58 5.42 -1.53
CA PHE A 133 -4.07 5.45 -0.17
C PHE A 133 -2.70 6.10 -0.17
N ILE A 134 -2.61 7.30 0.42
CA ILE A 134 -1.46 8.19 0.35
C ILE A 134 -0.94 8.54 1.74
N PRO A 135 0.38 8.42 2.02
CA PRO A 135 0.95 8.88 3.27
C PRO A 135 1.00 10.42 3.32
N VAL A 136 0.89 10.97 4.53
CA VAL A 136 0.89 12.43 4.79
C VAL A 136 1.74 12.80 6.02
N GLY A 137 2.74 11.97 6.33
CA GLY A 137 3.46 12.04 7.61
C GLY A 137 4.58 13.09 7.67
N GLY A 138 5.15 13.48 6.53
CA GLY A 138 6.14 14.57 6.38
C GLY A 138 7.52 14.39 7.03
N THR A 139 7.68 13.44 7.95
CA THR A 139 8.99 13.12 8.55
C THR A 139 9.70 12.04 7.76
N PHE A 140 9.06 10.87 7.63
CA PHE A 140 9.63 9.70 6.97
C PHE A 140 9.12 9.52 5.54
N THR A 141 7.91 10.00 5.27
CA THR A 141 7.23 9.99 3.98
C THR A 141 7.05 11.42 3.47
N ILE A 142 6.42 11.58 2.30
CA ILE A 142 5.96 12.88 1.81
C ILE A 142 5.11 13.63 2.86
N ASP A 143 5.20 14.96 2.83
CA ASP A 143 4.39 15.85 3.66
C ASP A 143 3.01 16.11 3.05
N ALA A 144 2.19 16.90 3.74
CA ALA A 144 0.82 17.19 3.30
C ALA A 144 0.77 17.92 1.95
N ASP A 145 1.70 18.83 1.67
CA ASP A 145 1.74 19.59 0.43
C ASP A 145 2.13 18.68 -0.76
N SER A 146 3.18 17.87 -0.57
CA SER A 146 3.63 16.88 -1.55
C SER A 146 2.58 15.78 -1.79
N ALA A 147 1.85 15.40 -0.75
CA ALA A 147 0.73 14.47 -0.86
C ALA A 147 -0.44 15.07 -1.66
N TRP A 148 -0.76 16.34 -1.43
CA TRP A 148 -1.77 17.07 -2.19
C TRP A 148 -1.37 17.19 -3.68
N GLU A 149 -0.12 17.53 -3.97
CA GLU A 149 0.41 17.54 -5.32
C GLU A 149 0.30 16.17 -5.99
N THR A 150 0.77 15.12 -5.31
CA THR A 150 0.69 13.73 -5.79
C THR A 150 -0.75 13.31 -6.09
N ALA A 151 -1.71 13.66 -5.22
CA ALA A 151 -3.12 13.35 -5.45
C ALA A 151 -3.67 14.06 -6.71
N ASN A 152 -3.31 15.33 -6.93
CA ASN A 152 -3.72 16.06 -8.14
C ASN A 152 -3.10 15.50 -9.42
N LEU A 153 -1.86 15.00 -9.36
CA LEU A 153 -1.17 14.39 -10.49
C LEU A 153 -1.78 13.02 -10.85
N ILE A 154 -2.22 12.26 -9.87
CA ILE A 154 -2.84 10.93 -10.06
C ILE A 154 -4.32 11.03 -10.47
N ASP A 155 -5.02 12.09 -10.04
CA ASP A 155 -6.45 12.32 -10.29
C ASP A 155 -7.35 11.10 -9.97
N PRO A 156 -7.32 10.59 -8.72
CA PRO A 156 -8.02 9.37 -8.31
C PRO A 156 -9.53 9.55 -8.13
#